data_AF-A0A9P0CU68-F1
#
_entry.id   AF-A0A9P0CU68-F1
#
_cell.length_a   1.000
_cell.length_b   1.000
_cell.length_c   1.000
_cell.angle_alpha   90.00
_cell.angle_beta   90.00
_cell.angle_gamma   90.00
#
_symmetry.space_group_name_H-M   'P 1'
#
loop_
_entity.id
_entity.type
_entity.pdbx_description
1 polymer ?
#
loop_
_entity_poly.entity_id
_entity_poly.type
_entity_poly.pdbx_seq_one_letter_code
_entity_poly.pdbx_strand_id
1 'polypeptide(L)'
;MSYEDEQRRLQKLYDLYCGDSDNENRTQLPENFEESEQEVSDVPIKFMFAKETLKLILEEELKIESNIKNLSDFEIVFKEKRLRVNYTLLMTMLDGSTINTLPSTNATQKCFICRASPKEINLESVTKKNVKVENFNFGLSSMHS
;
A
#
# COMPACT_ATOMS: atom_id res chain seq x y z
N MET A 1 -11.66 -20.36 -22.24
CA MET A 1 -11.40 -19.49 -21.07
C MET A 1 -11.93 -18.12 -21.46
N SER A 2 -13.05 -17.69 -20.87
CA SER A 2 -13.78 -16.51 -21.33
C SER A 2 -13.09 -15.22 -20.87
N TYR A 3 -13.13 -14.17 -21.69
CA TYR A 3 -12.64 -12.82 -21.39
C TYR A 3 -13.19 -12.27 -20.07
N GLU A 4 -14.41 -12.65 -19.70
CA GLU A 4 -15.00 -12.28 -18.42
C GLU A 4 -14.37 -13.00 -17.23
N ASP A 5 -13.80 -14.19 -17.41
CA ASP A 5 -13.15 -14.96 -16.34
C ASP A 5 -11.77 -14.37 -15.98
N GLU A 6 -11.09 -13.77 -16.95
CA GLU A 6 -9.77 -13.16 -16.77
C GLU A 6 -9.89 -11.73 -16.19
N GLN A 7 -10.89 -10.96 -16.64
CA GLN A 7 -11.28 -9.69 -16.02
C GLN A 7 -11.77 -9.90 -14.57
N ARG A 8 -12.59 -10.94 -14.31
CA ARG A 8 -13.00 -11.35 -12.95
C ARG A 8 -11.86 -11.69 -12.01
N ARG A 9 -10.72 -12.14 -12.54
CA ARG A 9 -9.57 -12.57 -11.74
C ARG A 9 -8.67 -11.40 -11.35
N LEU A 10 -8.49 -10.43 -12.25
CA LEU A 10 -7.64 -9.26 -12.01
C LEU A 10 -8.34 -8.18 -11.15
N GLN A 11 -9.68 -8.19 -11.12
CA GLN A 11 -10.47 -7.23 -10.35
C GLN A 11 -10.51 -7.51 -8.84
N LYS A 12 -9.94 -8.63 -8.39
CA LYS A 12 -9.99 -9.13 -7.00
C LYS A 12 -8.87 -8.66 -6.08
N LEU A 13 -7.98 -7.76 -6.52
CA LEU A 13 -6.68 -7.56 -5.83
C LEU A 13 -6.29 -6.10 -5.59
N TYR A 14 -6.96 -5.14 -6.23
CA TYR A 14 -6.62 -3.72 -6.18
C TYR A 14 -7.90 -2.89 -6.31
N ASP A 15 -7.92 -1.69 -5.76
CA ASP A 15 -8.94 -0.70 -6.13
C ASP A 15 -8.73 -0.33 -7.60
N LEU A 16 -9.41 -1.02 -8.51
CA LEU A 16 -9.34 -0.71 -9.94
C LEU A 16 -10.26 0.47 -10.24
N TYR A 17 -9.64 1.58 -10.58
CA TYR A 17 -10.31 2.75 -11.14
C TYR A 17 -10.18 2.73 -12.66
N CYS A 18 -11.30 2.92 -13.36
CA CYS A 18 -11.30 3.16 -14.80
C CYS A 18 -11.56 4.65 -15.04
N GLY A 19 -10.70 5.29 -15.83
CA GLY A 19 -10.86 6.68 -16.23
C GLY A 19 -10.27 6.90 -17.61
N ASP A 20 -10.92 7.76 -18.41
CA ASP A 20 -10.35 8.23 -19.67
C ASP A 20 -9.15 9.13 -19.37
N SER A 21 -8.11 9.11 -20.21
CA SER A 21 -6.89 9.91 -20.02
C SER A 21 -7.15 11.42 -19.91
N ASP A 22 -8.32 11.87 -20.38
CA ASP A 22 -8.67 13.28 -20.57
C ASP A 22 -9.73 13.78 -19.58
N ASN A 23 -10.17 12.95 -18.62
CA ASN A 23 -11.22 13.30 -17.66
C ASN A 23 -10.78 13.00 -16.23
N GLU A 24 -10.82 14.01 -15.34
CA GLU A 24 -10.49 13.86 -13.91
C GLU A 24 -11.48 12.96 -13.16
N ASN A 25 -12.66 12.67 -13.76
CA ASN A 25 -13.65 11.79 -13.18
C ASN A 25 -13.26 10.31 -13.37
N ARG A 26 -12.68 9.73 -12.31
CA ARG A 26 -12.43 8.29 -12.21
C ARG A 26 -13.71 7.58 -11.78
N THR A 27 -14.11 6.56 -12.53
CA THR A 27 -15.26 5.72 -12.17
C THR A 27 -14.73 4.46 -11.49
N GLN A 28 -15.21 4.19 -10.28
CA GLN A 28 -15.00 2.88 -9.64
C GLN A 28 -15.75 1.82 -10.43
N LEU A 29 -15.07 0.74 -10.79
CA LEU A 29 -15.74 -0.39 -11.42
C LEU A 29 -16.65 -1.07 -10.39
N PRO A 30 -17.86 -1.54 -10.77
CA PRO A 30 -18.87 -2.01 -9.84
C PRO A 30 -18.38 -3.19 -8.98
N GLU A 31 -18.45 -3.02 -7.66
CA GLU A 31 -18.28 -4.05 -6.63
C GLU A 31 -19.49 -4.99 -6.64
N ASN A 32 -19.51 -5.95 -7.55
CA ASN A 32 -20.43 -7.07 -7.42
C ASN A 32 -19.62 -8.25 -6.92
N PHE A 33 -19.72 -8.61 -5.64
CA PHE A 33 -19.88 -9.98 -5.13
C PHE A 33 -19.81 -10.02 -3.59
N GLU A 34 -20.81 -10.65 -2.95
CA GLU A 34 -20.80 -10.98 -1.52
C GLU A 34 -19.70 -12.00 -1.20
N GLU A 35 -18.97 -11.72 -0.12
CA GLU A 35 -17.71 -12.35 0.28
C GLU A 35 -17.89 -13.69 1.02
N SER A 36 -16.92 -14.58 0.83
CA SER A 36 -16.39 -15.36 1.95
C SER A 36 -14.92 -14.94 2.13
N GLU A 37 -14.65 -14.26 3.23
CA GLU A 37 -13.48 -13.39 3.56
C GLU A 37 -12.07 -14.04 3.49
N GLN A 38 -11.91 -15.30 3.06
CA GLN A 38 -10.69 -16.08 3.32
C GLN A 38 -9.84 -16.48 2.10
N GLU A 39 -10.30 -16.28 0.87
CA GLU A 39 -9.63 -16.94 -0.28
C GLU A 39 -8.80 -16.05 -1.23
N VAL A 40 -8.73 -14.71 -1.09
CA VAL A 40 -8.10 -13.90 -2.18
C VAL A 40 -7.21 -12.71 -1.79
N SER A 41 -6.91 -12.39 -0.52
CA SER A 41 -6.21 -11.11 -0.25
C SER A 41 -4.68 -11.11 -0.42
N ASP A 42 -3.97 -12.20 -0.13
CA ASP A 42 -2.50 -12.12 0.05
C ASP A 42 -1.72 -13.03 -0.90
N VAL A 43 -1.46 -12.54 -2.11
CA VAL A 43 -0.54 -13.20 -3.04
C VAL A 43 0.91 -12.87 -2.63
N PRO A 44 1.73 -13.86 -2.23
CA PRO A 44 3.07 -13.58 -1.77
C PRO A 44 3.97 -13.11 -2.92
N ILE A 45 4.54 -11.91 -2.79
CA ILE A 45 5.57 -11.41 -3.72
C ILE A 45 6.89 -12.15 -3.48
N LYS A 46 7.23 -12.37 -2.21
CA LYS A 46 8.46 -13.04 -1.79
C LYS A 46 8.25 -13.68 -0.42
N PHE A 47 8.75 -14.90 -0.26
CA PHE A 47 8.80 -15.60 1.02
C PHE A 47 10.23 -16.07 1.29
N MET A 48 10.70 -15.90 2.53
CA MET A 48 12.07 -16.26 2.90
C MET A 48 12.18 -16.75 4.34
N PHE A 49 13.05 -17.72 4.57
CA PHE A 49 13.41 -18.20 5.91
C PHE A 49 14.61 -17.42 6.43
N ALA A 50 14.35 -16.28 7.05
CA ALA A 50 15.38 -15.46 7.67
C ALA A 50 14.83 -14.85 8.97
N LYS A 51 15.72 -14.58 9.92
CA LYS A 51 15.33 -13.83 11.12
C LYS A 51 15.05 -12.39 10.73
N GLU A 52 13.94 -11.85 11.21
CA GLU A 52 13.64 -10.42 11.10
C GLU A 52 14.74 -9.62 11.83
N THR A 53 15.48 -8.82 11.08
CA THR A 53 16.55 -7.98 11.59
C THR A 53 16.45 -6.61 10.94
N LEU A 54 16.93 -5.57 11.65
CA LEU A 54 16.94 -4.19 11.17
C LEU A 54 17.52 -4.07 9.77
N LYS A 55 18.68 -4.70 9.56
CA LYS A 55 19.39 -4.69 8.29
C LYS A 55 18.54 -5.30 7.17
N LEU A 56 17.91 -6.45 7.45
CA LEU A 56 17.08 -7.14 6.46
C LEU A 56 15.83 -6.34 6.09
N ILE A 57 15.14 -5.77 7.09
CA ILE A 57 13.95 -4.92 6.86
C ILE A 57 14.30 -3.77 5.93
N LEU A 58 15.41 -3.08 6.18
CA LEU A 58 15.84 -1.93 5.38
C LEU A 58 16.26 -2.29 3.98
N GLU A 59 16.99 -3.38 3.83
CA GLU A 59 17.37 -3.87 2.50
C GLU A 59 16.14 -4.25 1.67
N GLU A 60 15.12 -4.86 2.29
CA GLU A 60 13.91 -5.27 1.58
C GLU A 60 12.96 -4.08 1.31
N GLU A 61 12.80 -3.15 2.24
CA GLU A 61 12.04 -1.91 2.04
C GLU A 61 12.60 -1.11 0.86
N LEU A 62 13.92 -0.86 0.83
CA LEU A 62 14.56 -0.14 -0.26
C LEU A 62 14.43 -0.86 -1.61
N LYS A 63 14.49 -2.19 -1.62
CA LYS A 63 14.28 -2.98 -2.85
C LYS A 63 12.85 -2.85 -3.35
N ILE A 64 11.86 -2.98 -2.49
CA ILE A 64 10.45 -2.87 -2.86
C ILE A 64 10.15 -1.45 -3.35
N GLU A 65 10.59 -0.42 -2.62
CA GLU A 65 10.46 0.99 -3.04
C GLU A 65 11.08 1.24 -4.42
N SER A 66 12.28 0.72 -4.67
CA SER A 66 12.93 0.81 -5.99
C SER A 66 12.13 0.09 -7.07
N ASN A 67 11.59 -1.09 -6.76
CA ASN A 67 10.78 -1.86 -7.72
C ASN A 67 9.46 -1.14 -8.05
N ILE A 68 8.81 -0.53 -7.06
CA ILE A 68 7.60 0.28 -7.25
C ILE A 68 7.90 1.50 -8.14
N LYS A 69 9.01 2.21 -7.87
CA LYS A 69 9.41 3.40 -8.65
C LYS A 69 9.77 3.08 -10.10
N ASN A 70 10.33 1.90 -10.34
CA ASN A 70 10.72 1.45 -11.67
C ASN A 70 9.63 0.60 -12.36
N LEU A 71 8.44 0.48 -11.78
CA LEU A 71 7.35 -0.29 -12.35
C LEU A 71 6.80 0.43 -13.57
N SER A 72 6.92 -0.19 -14.74
CA SER A 72 6.35 0.33 -15.99
C SER A 72 4.86 0.05 -16.06
N ASP A 73 4.11 0.98 -16.63
CA ASP A 73 2.70 0.77 -16.94
C ASP A 73 2.51 -0.44 -17.87
N PHE A 74 1.40 -1.14 -17.69
CA PHE A 74 1.05 -2.28 -18.50
C PHE A 74 0.10 -1.85 -19.61
N GLU A 75 0.54 -2.00 -20.86
CA GLU A 75 -0.27 -1.73 -22.04
C GLU A 75 -0.63 -3.04 -22.75
N ILE A 76 -1.93 -3.22 -23.01
CA ILE A 76 -2.44 -4.35 -23.79
C ILE A 76 -3.39 -3.85 -24.87
N VAL A 77 -3.25 -4.41 -26.07
CA VAL A 77 -4.19 -4.19 -27.17
C VAL A 77 -5.17 -5.34 -27.20
N PHE A 78 -6.44 -5.07 -26.95
CA PHE A 78 -7.50 -6.06 -27.00
C PHE A 78 -8.66 -5.58 -27.86
N LYS A 79 -9.03 -6.36 -28.89
CA LYS A 79 -10.10 -6.03 -29.84
C LYS A 79 -10.03 -4.59 -30.35
N GLU A 80 -8.83 -4.20 -30.83
CA GLU A 80 -8.53 -2.87 -31.40
C GLU A 80 -8.59 -1.70 -30.40
N LYS A 81 -8.82 -1.98 -29.11
CA LYS A 81 -8.74 -1.00 -28.03
C LYS A 81 -7.42 -1.14 -27.30
N ARG A 82 -6.78 0.00 -26.98
CA ARG A 82 -5.61 0.04 -26.12
C ARG A 82 -6.08 0.23 -24.68
N LEU A 83 -5.67 -0.69 -23.81
CA LEU A 83 -5.87 -0.59 -22.37
C LEU A 83 -4.51 -0.31 -21.75
N ARG A 84 -4.42 0.74 -20.94
CA ARG A 84 -3.24 1.05 -20.13
C ARG A 84 -3.62 0.96 -18.66
N VAL A 85 -2.86 0.16 -17.93
CA VAL A 85 -2.99 -0.01 -16.49
C VAL A 85 -1.82 0.69 -15.83
N ASN A 86 -2.13 1.70 -15.02
CA ASN A 86 -1.14 2.39 -14.18
C ASN A 86 -1.23 1.84 -12.76
N TYR A 87 -0.09 1.72 -12.10
CA TYR A 87 -0.01 1.13 -10.77
C TYR A 87 0.26 2.20 -9.71
N THR A 88 -0.46 2.14 -8.60
CA THR A 88 -0.16 2.93 -7.39
C THR A 88 -0.16 1.97 -6.21
N LEU A 89 1.03 1.68 -5.69
CA LEU A 89 1.23 0.74 -4.60
C LEU A 89 1.58 1.51 -3.33
N LEU A 90 0.88 1.23 -2.23
CA LEU A 90 1.09 1.84 -0.92
C LEU A 90 1.51 0.78 0.09
N MET A 91 2.47 1.09 0.94
CA MET A 91 3.05 0.15 1.90
C MET A 91 2.33 0.18 3.24
N THR A 92 1.01 -0.06 3.22
CA THR A 92 0.11 0.15 4.37
C THR A 92 0.00 -1.06 5.31
N MET A 93 0.40 -2.24 4.85
CA MET A 93 0.30 -3.50 5.60
C MET A 93 1.59 -3.83 6.37
N LEU A 94 2.20 -2.83 6.99
CA LEU A 94 3.34 -3.03 7.89
C LEU A 94 2.89 -3.00 9.34
N ASP A 95 3.46 -3.86 10.16
CA ASP A 95 3.25 -3.82 11.59
C ASP A 95 3.85 -2.55 12.20
N GLY A 96 3.18 -1.99 13.20
CA GLY A 96 3.64 -0.75 13.87
C GLY A 96 5.04 -0.88 14.48
N SER A 97 5.43 -2.08 14.90
CA SER A 97 6.80 -2.40 15.37
C SER A 97 7.84 -2.25 14.26
N THR A 98 7.53 -2.76 13.08
CA THR A 98 8.40 -2.72 11.90
C THR A 98 8.48 -1.29 11.36
N ILE A 99 7.34 -0.57 11.30
CA ILE A 99 7.30 0.85 10.89
C ILE A 99 8.20 1.69 11.78
N ASN A 100 8.10 1.60 13.12
CA ASN A 100 8.87 2.43 14.06
C ASN A 100 10.39 2.24 13.98
N THR A 101 10.79 1.12 13.37
CA THR A 101 12.16 0.67 13.22
C THR A 101 12.82 1.23 11.94
N LEU A 102 12.03 1.73 11.00
CA LEU A 102 12.53 2.35 9.77
C LEU A 102 13.21 3.71 10.07
N PRO A 103 14.36 4.04 9.44
CA PRO A 103 15.06 5.31 9.59
C PRO A 103 14.20 6.53 9.22
N SER A 104 13.26 6.36 8.28
CA SER A 104 12.30 7.39 7.89
C SER A 104 11.42 7.82 9.08
N THR A 105 11.05 6.87 9.93
CA THR A 105 10.14 7.06 11.06
C THR A 105 10.86 7.18 12.41
N ASN A 106 11.99 6.51 12.65
CA ASN A 106 12.83 6.59 13.87
C ASN A 106 12.02 6.92 15.14
N ALA A 107 10.97 6.14 15.39
CA ALA A 107 9.90 6.46 16.36
C ALA A 107 9.78 5.38 17.43
N THR A 108 10.91 4.84 17.90
CA THR A 108 10.91 3.94 19.06
C THR A 108 10.18 4.62 20.23
N GLN A 109 9.07 4.03 20.68
CA GLN A 109 8.19 4.55 21.74
C GLN A 109 7.54 5.93 21.46
N LYS A 110 7.43 6.33 20.19
CA LYS A 110 6.74 7.54 19.76
C LYS A 110 5.80 7.21 18.61
N CYS A 111 4.79 8.05 18.38
CA CYS A 111 3.99 7.93 17.17
C CYS A 111 4.85 8.22 15.93
N PHE A 112 4.88 7.32 14.94
CA PHE A 112 5.66 7.53 13.70
C PHE A 112 5.16 8.72 12.87
N ILE A 113 3.88 9.10 13.00
CA ILE A 113 3.27 10.25 12.32
C ILE A 113 3.60 11.55 13.05
N CYS A 114 3.06 11.74 14.26
CA CYS A 114 3.15 13.03 14.97
C CYS A 114 4.38 13.17 15.88
N ARG A 115 5.20 12.12 16.01
CA ARG A 115 6.41 12.07 16.86
C ARG A 115 6.15 12.37 18.33
N ALA A 116 4.90 12.32 18.78
CA ALA A 116 4.54 12.45 20.18
C ALA A 116 4.87 11.16 20.94
N SER A 117 5.47 11.33 22.11
CA SER A 117 5.56 10.27 23.11
C SER A 117 4.20 10.10 23.83
N PRO A 118 3.98 8.97 24.53
CA PRO A 118 2.73 8.73 25.27
C PRO A 118 2.37 9.85 26.27
N LYS A 119 3.38 10.50 26.85
CA LYS A 119 3.19 11.62 27.79
C LYS A 119 2.71 12.91 27.11
N GLU A 120 2.99 13.06 25.82
CA GLU A 120 2.68 14.26 25.05
C GLU A 120 1.35 14.13 24.30
N ILE A 121 0.89 12.91 23.97
CA ILE A 121 -0.30 12.68 23.13
C ILE A 121 -1.54 13.44 23.60
N ASN A 122 -1.72 13.59 24.92
CA ASN A 122 -2.87 14.28 25.51
C ASN A 122 -2.70 15.82 25.58
N LEU A 123 -1.59 16.36 25.09
CA LEU A 123 -1.34 17.80 25.09
C LEU A 123 -1.83 18.43 23.78
N GLU A 124 -2.47 19.59 23.87
CA GLU A 124 -2.86 20.39 22.70
C GLU A 124 -1.68 20.74 21.79
N SER A 125 -0.46 20.76 22.34
CA SER A 125 0.78 21.01 21.60
C SER A 125 1.07 19.97 20.51
N VAL A 126 0.46 18.78 20.55
CA VAL A 126 0.65 17.75 19.53
C VAL A 126 0.08 18.17 18.18
N THR A 127 -1.03 18.91 18.16
CA THR A 127 -1.63 19.44 16.92
C THR A 127 -0.72 20.41 16.19
N LYS A 128 0.27 20.99 16.89
CA LYS A 128 1.24 21.94 16.37
C LYS A 128 2.55 21.28 15.94
N LYS A 129 2.70 19.96 16.10
CA LYS A 129 3.91 19.24 15.70
C LYS A 129 3.95 19.06 14.18
N ASN A 130 5.12 19.29 13.59
CA ASN A 130 5.36 19.05 12.17
C ASN A 130 5.34 17.53 11.88
N VAL A 131 4.45 17.14 10.98
CA VAL A 131 4.33 15.76 10.50
C VAL A 131 5.08 15.62 9.17
N LYS A 132 5.81 14.53 8.99
CA LYS A 132 6.38 14.18 7.69
C LYS A 132 5.30 13.53 6.84
N VAL A 133 4.94 14.16 5.73
CA VAL A 133 3.89 13.67 4.80
C VAL A 133 4.23 12.27 4.26
N GLU A 134 5.51 12.00 4.04
CA GLU A 134 6.03 10.69 3.61
C GLU A 134 5.59 9.54 4.53
N ASN A 135 5.40 9.81 5.82
CA ASN A 135 5.02 8.78 6.79
C ASN A 135 3.55 8.33 6.65
N PHE A 136 2.72 9.04 5.88
CA PHE A 136 1.34 8.62 5.59
C PHE A 136 1.28 7.43 4.63
N ASN A 137 2.34 7.19 3.84
CA ASN A 137 2.40 6.05 2.91
C ASN A 137 2.37 4.68 3.63
N PHE A 138 2.68 4.66 4.93
CA PHE A 138 2.63 3.47 5.77
C PHE A 138 1.24 3.16 6.34
N GLY A 139 0.25 4.03 6.10
CA GLY A 139 -1.11 3.84 6.58
C GLY A 139 -1.23 3.81 8.11
N LEU A 140 -2.42 3.45 8.59
CA LEU A 140 -2.68 3.14 9.99
C LEU A 140 -3.02 1.65 10.07
N SER A 141 -2.23 0.88 10.82
CA SER A 141 -2.53 -0.54 11.05
C SER A 141 -3.69 -0.65 12.04
N SER A 142 -4.80 -1.25 11.60
CA SER A 142 -5.98 -1.50 12.44
C SER A 142 -5.77 -2.64 13.45
N MET A 143 -4.82 -3.54 13.18
CA MET A 143 -4.60 -4.79 13.91
C MET A 143 -4.08 -4.59 15.35
N HIS A 144 -3.67 -3.37 15.71
CA HIS A 144 -3.17 -3.01 17.04
C HIS A 144 -3.83 -1.75 17.63
N SER A 145 -5.05 -1.42 17.18
CA SER A 145 -5.84 -0.26 17.64
C SER A 145 -6.45 -0.47 19.02
#